data_AF-A0A087S6X6-F1
#
_entry.id   AF-A0A087S6X6-F1
#
_cell.length_a   1.000
_cell.length_b   1.000
_cell.length_c   1.000
_cell.angle_alpha   90.00
_cell.angle_beta   90.00
_cell.angle_gamma   90.00
#
_symmetry.space_group_name_H-M   'P 1'
#
loop_
_entity.id
_entity.type
_entity.pdbx_description
1 polymer ?
#
loop_
_entity_poly.entity_id
_entity_poly.type
_entity_poly.pdbx_seq_one_letter_code
_entity_poly.pdbx_strand_id
1 'polypeptide(L)'
;MLLEAKFTNIGEWKAILQAIGDIVEEAMFICNQDGITFRGVDPAHVALLDITFPKSSFTLFDCHATFFGISVSDFKNILSSASNDDEVGLIIDSPHKMRISINGNLQMKYDLNLIERSEVTTQIPKIEATSKISLSPDILAKIMANIERVSENVTISSIPEKIQFSGSGNTGKAEVDLEKNNTELSLLEVTKDSSSVYSLEFMAKIIRNI
;
A
#
# COMPACT_ATOMS: atom_id res chain seq x y z
N MET A 1 14.40 4.00 24.77
CA MET A 1 14.10 3.25 23.54
C MET A 1 12.61 3.30 23.30
N LEU A 2 12.19 3.79 22.14
CA LEU A 2 10.80 3.91 21.72
C LEU A 2 10.43 2.82 20.71
N LEU A 3 11.35 2.50 19.80
CA LEU A 3 11.22 1.45 18.81
C LEU A 3 12.59 0.81 18.56
N GLU A 4 12.63 -0.52 18.50
CA GLU A 4 13.68 -1.32 17.89
C GLU A 4 13.02 -2.36 16.99
N ALA A 5 13.34 -2.35 15.69
CA ALA A 5 12.76 -3.27 14.72
C ALA A 5 13.80 -3.76 13.71
N LYS A 6 13.66 -5.00 13.25
CA LYS A 6 14.40 -5.55 12.10
C LYS A 6 13.43 -6.15 11.11
N PHE A 7 13.52 -5.74 9.86
CA PHE A 7 12.58 -6.19 8.83
C PHE A 7 12.79 -7.66 8.48
N THR A 8 11.69 -8.37 8.21
CA THR A 8 11.73 -9.69 7.59
C THR A 8 11.89 -9.58 6.08
N ASN A 9 11.22 -8.60 5.46
CA ASN A 9 11.24 -8.36 4.02
C ASN A 9 11.38 -6.86 3.73
N ILE A 10 12.56 -6.42 3.34
CA ILE A 10 12.82 -5.01 2.97
C ILE A 10 12.15 -4.62 1.63
N GLY A 11 11.91 -5.59 0.74
CA GLY A 11 11.22 -5.37 -0.52
C GLY A 11 9.80 -4.84 -0.32
N GLU A 12 9.05 -5.45 0.60
CA GLU A 12 7.71 -5.00 1.00
C GLU A 12 7.73 -3.55 1.53
N TRP A 13 8.70 -3.22 2.37
CA TRP A 13 8.86 -1.85 2.88
C TRP A 13 9.13 -0.83 1.78
N LYS A 14 10.01 -1.16 0.83
CA LYS A 14 10.30 -0.28 -0.32
C LYS A 14 9.06 -0.06 -1.20
N ALA A 15 8.35 -1.15 -1.52
CA ALA A 15 7.11 -1.12 -2.29
C ALA A 15 6.03 -0.26 -1.61
N ILE A 16 5.83 -0.46 -0.32
CA ILE A 16 4.83 0.30 0.44
C ILE A 16 5.23 1.76 0.59
N LEU A 17 6.51 2.07 0.84
CA LEU A 17 6.98 3.46 0.87
C LEU A 17 6.89 4.15 -0.50
N GLN A 18 7.01 3.40 -1.59
CA GLN A 18 6.72 3.93 -2.92
C GLN A 18 5.25 4.36 -3.02
N ALA A 19 4.32 3.49 -2.64
CA ALA A 19 2.89 3.81 -2.65
C ALA A 19 2.51 4.97 -1.71
N ILE A 20 3.11 5.04 -0.52
CA ILE A 20 2.94 6.18 0.40
C ILE A 20 3.48 7.47 -0.23
N GLY A 21 4.64 7.43 -0.88
CA GLY A 21 5.26 8.59 -1.51
C GLY A 21 4.48 9.14 -2.72
N ASP A 22 3.60 8.33 -3.31
CA ASP A 22 2.72 8.77 -4.41
C ASP A 22 1.52 9.60 -3.89
N ILE A 23 1.26 9.57 -2.56
CA ILE A 23 0.16 10.32 -1.93
C ILE A 23 0.62 11.41 -0.97
N VAL A 24 1.75 11.26 -0.28
CA VAL A 24 2.22 12.21 0.74
C VAL A 24 3.74 12.37 0.71
N GLU A 25 4.22 13.57 0.98
CA GLU A 25 5.66 13.85 1.14
C GLU A 25 6.18 13.46 2.53
N GLU A 26 5.34 13.66 3.54
CA GLU A 26 5.62 13.38 4.94
C GLU A 26 4.64 12.31 5.45
N ALA A 27 5.16 11.28 6.12
CA ALA A 27 4.36 10.17 6.60
C ALA A 27 4.47 10.04 8.12
N MET A 28 3.31 10.05 8.79
CA MET A 28 3.18 9.81 10.22
C MET A 28 2.80 8.36 10.47
N PHE A 29 3.70 7.63 11.13
CA PHE A 29 3.49 6.24 11.50
C PHE A 29 3.10 6.13 12.97
N ILE A 30 2.18 5.21 13.26
CA ILE A 30 1.82 4.80 14.62
C ILE A 30 2.50 3.46 14.87
N CYS A 31 3.19 3.33 15.99
CA CYS A 31 3.81 2.08 16.41
C CYS A 31 3.28 1.67 17.77
N ASN A 32 2.90 0.41 17.90
CA ASN A 32 2.49 -0.20 19.15
C ASN A 32 2.99 -1.66 19.19
N GLN A 33 2.53 -2.46 20.16
CA GLN A 33 2.99 -3.84 20.32
C GLN A 33 2.55 -4.79 19.18
N ASP A 34 1.50 -4.41 18.42
CA ASP A 34 0.95 -5.21 17.33
C ASP A 34 1.67 -4.95 16.00
N GLY A 35 2.36 -3.81 15.86
CA GLY A 35 3.10 -3.47 14.66
C GLY A 35 3.21 -1.97 14.40
N ILE A 36 3.46 -1.63 13.14
CA ILE A 36 3.53 -0.26 12.62
C ILE A 36 2.38 -0.04 11.66
N THR A 37 1.64 1.06 11.82
CA THR A 37 0.54 1.43 10.93
C THR A 37 0.76 2.82 10.34
N PHE A 38 0.21 3.02 9.15
CA PHE A 38 0.15 4.31 8.47
C PHE A 38 -1.26 4.50 7.92
N ARG A 39 -1.77 5.72 8.07
CA ARG A 39 -3.01 6.12 7.40
C ARG A 39 -2.86 7.49 6.78
N GLY A 40 -3.12 7.56 5.48
CA GLY A 40 -3.02 8.78 4.69
C GLY A 40 -4.13 8.88 3.67
N VAL A 41 -4.44 10.11 3.29
CA VAL A 41 -5.35 10.43 2.20
C VAL A 41 -4.57 11.29 1.22
N ASP A 42 -4.75 11.04 -0.09
CA ASP A 42 -4.11 11.87 -1.10
C ASP A 42 -4.67 13.32 -1.08
N PRO A 43 -3.94 14.32 -1.61
CA PRO A 43 -4.37 15.72 -1.55
C PRO A 43 -5.71 15.99 -2.24
N ALA A 44 -6.11 15.15 -3.21
CA ALA A 44 -7.41 15.28 -3.87
C ALA A 44 -8.56 14.62 -3.09
N HIS A 45 -8.28 13.97 -1.95
CA HIS A 45 -9.26 13.26 -1.12
C HIS A 45 -10.03 12.15 -1.86
N VAL A 46 -9.38 11.50 -2.81
CA VAL A 46 -9.94 10.42 -3.64
C VAL A 46 -9.55 9.04 -3.11
N ALA A 47 -8.31 8.87 -2.64
CA ALA A 47 -7.72 7.62 -2.20
C ALA A 47 -7.28 7.68 -0.74
N LEU A 48 -7.70 6.67 0.04
CA LEU A 48 -7.26 6.45 1.41
C LEU A 48 -6.36 5.21 1.45
N LEU A 49 -5.13 5.38 1.93
CA LEU A 49 -4.22 4.29 2.23
C LEU A 49 -4.30 3.99 3.73
N ASP A 50 -4.63 2.74 4.06
CA ASP A 50 -4.62 2.22 5.42
C ASP A 50 -3.72 0.99 5.45
N ILE A 51 -2.52 1.16 5.99
CA ILE A 51 -1.42 0.18 5.91
C ILE A 51 -1.11 -0.31 7.31
N THR A 52 -0.94 -1.62 7.45
CA THR A 52 -0.49 -2.26 8.67
C THR A 52 0.67 -3.22 8.37
N PHE A 53 1.80 -2.96 9.00
CA PHE A 53 2.92 -3.88 9.12
C PHE A 53 2.78 -4.61 10.47
N PRO A 54 2.19 -5.81 10.50
CA PRO A 54 2.06 -6.55 11.75
C PRO A 54 3.43 -6.90 12.33
N LYS A 55 3.49 -7.20 13.63
CA LYS A 55 4.71 -7.64 14.32
C LYS A 55 5.42 -8.80 13.60
N SER A 56 4.70 -9.67 12.91
CA SER A 56 5.25 -10.77 12.12
C SER A 56 6.05 -10.34 10.89
N SER A 57 5.90 -9.09 10.43
CA SER A 57 6.72 -8.51 9.34
C SER A 57 8.13 -8.15 9.78
N PHE A 58 8.49 -8.46 11.04
CA PHE A 58 9.77 -8.16 11.64
C PHE A 58 10.38 -9.40 12.30
N THR A 59 11.70 -9.56 12.18
CA THR A 59 12.47 -10.60 12.87
C THR A 59 12.77 -10.23 14.32
N LEU A 60 12.88 -8.93 14.59
CA LEU A 60 12.97 -8.32 15.92
C LEU A 60 11.99 -7.17 15.95
N PHE A 61 11.18 -7.07 17.01
CA PHE A 61 10.25 -5.96 17.17
C PHE A 61 9.95 -5.71 18.66
N ASP A 62 10.44 -4.59 19.15
CA ASP A 62 10.14 -4.04 20.46
C ASP A 62 9.72 -2.58 20.31
N CYS A 63 8.50 -2.27 20.72
CA CYS A 63 7.92 -0.94 20.54
C CYS A 63 7.10 -0.55 21.76
N HIS A 64 7.45 0.60 22.33
CA HIS A 64 6.58 1.32 23.26
C HIS A 64 5.63 2.19 22.43
N ALA A 65 4.33 2.19 22.76
CA ALA A 65 3.33 2.93 22.01
C ALA A 65 3.78 4.38 21.73
N THR A 66 4.01 4.69 20.45
CA THR A 66 4.61 5.94 19.99
C THR A 66 4.15 6.24 18.57
N PHE A 67 4.43 7.44 18.11
CA PHE A 67 4.32 7.84 16.72
C PHE A 67 5.61 8.50 16.28
N PHE A 68 5.95 8.37 15.00
CA PHE A 68 7.13 8.95 14.40
C PHE A 68 6.81 9.42 12.98
N GLY A 69 7.28 10.62 12.65
CA GLY A 69 7.15 11.21 11.33
C GLY A 69 8.43 11.06 10.52
N ILE A 70 8.32 10.78 9.24
CA ILE A 70 9.46 10.73 8.32
C ILE A 70 9.20 11.52 7.05
N SER A 71 10.28 12.04 6.46
CA SER A 71 10.29 12.43 5.06
C SER A 71 10.33 11.15 4.23
N VAL A 72 9.31 10.94 3.40
CA VAL A 72 9.18 9.70 2.62
C VAL A 72 10.31 9.60 1.59
N SER A 73 10.69 10.72 0.97
CA SER A 73 11.79 10.78 0.01
C SER A 73 13.14 10.43 0.64
N ASP A 74 13.44 10.97 1.83
CA ASP A 74 14.69 10.69 2.52
C ASP A 74 14.79 9.23 2.95
N PHE A 75 13.69 8.68 3.50
CA PHE A 75 13.70 7.29 3.94
C PHE A 75 13.80 6.33 2.76
N LYS A 76 13.08 6.59 1.66
CA LYS A 76 13.22 5.83 0.40
C LYS A 76 14.66 5.86 -0.12
N ASN A 77 15.30 7.03 -0.12
CA ASN A 77 16.68 7.17 -0.56
C ASN A 77 17.63 6.30 0.27
N ILE A 78 17.48 6.29 1.60
CA ILE A 78 18.29 5.43 2.48
C ILE A 78 18.02 3.95 2.17
N LEU A 79 16.76 3.52 2.12
CA LEU A 79 16.42 2.11 1.88
C LEU A 79 16.82 1.64 0.48
N SER A 80 16.94 2.53 -0.51
CA SER A 80 17.43 2.19 -1.86
C SER A 80 18.85 1.60 -1.85
N SER A 81 19.62 1.88 -0.81
CA SER A 81 20.99 1.34 -0.63
C SER A 81 21.00 -0.13 -0.18
N ALA A 82 19.88 -0.66 0.34
CA ALA A 82 19.78 -2.06 0.74
C ALA A 82 19.48 -2.96 -0.48
N SER A 83 20.06 -4.15 -0.52
CA SER A 83 19.56 -5.26 -1.36
C SER A 83 18.39 -5.96 -0.66
N ASN A 84 17.65 -6.80 -1.37
CA ASN A 84 16.50 -7.51 -0.78
C ASN A 84 16.92 -8.56 0.27
N ASP A 85 18.16 -9.02 0.23
CA ASP A 85 18.73 -10.01 1.16
C ASP A 85 19.45 -9.36 2.35
N ASP A 86 19.56 -8.03 2.39
CA ASP A 86 20.26 -7.33 3.47
C ASP A 86 19.41 -7.27 4.74
N GLU A 87 20.06 -7.42 5.91
CA GLU A 87 19.37 -7.20 7.19
C GLU A 87 19.24 -5.69 7.43
N VAL A 88 18.00 -5.20 7.50
CA VAL A 88 17.70 -3.79 7.78
C VAL A 88 17.05 -3.65 9.15
N GLY A 89 17.62 -2.77 9.97
CA GLY A 89 17.17 -2.48 11.34
C GLY A 89 16.90 -1.00 11.56
N LEU A 90 15.91 -0.70 12.39
CA LEU A 90 15.51 0.63 12.83
C LEU A 90 15.61 0.73 14.35
N ILE A 91 16.17 1.83 14.86
CA ILE A 91 16.18 2.14 16.29
C ILE A 91 15.80 3.61 16.49
N ILE A 92 14.78 3.85 17.31
CA ILE A 92 14.37 5.18 17.76
C ILE A 92 14.53 5.23 19.28
N ASP A 93 15.57 5.92 19.75
CA ASP A 93 15.79 6.14 21.19
C ASP A 93 15.25 7.49 21.67
N SER A 94 15.18 8.45 20.76
CA SER A 94 14.76 9.83 21.00
C SER A 94 13.68 10.22 19.99
N PRO A 95 12.79 11.17 20.32
CA PRO A 95 11.70 11.55 19.43
C PRO A 95 12.15 12.23 18.12
N HIS A 96 13.42 12.62 18.00
CA HIS A 96 13.92 13.45 16.89
C HIS A 96 14.79 12.72 15.88
N LYS A 97 15.23 11.49 16.17
CA LYS A 97 16.16 10.75 15.30
C LYS A 97 15.84 9.26 15.26
N MET A 98 15.95 8.69 14.07
CA MET A 98 15.92 7.26 13.82
C MET A 98 17.26 6.81 13.26
N ARG A 99 17.87 5.84 13.95
CA ARG A 99 19.05 5.13 13.48
C ARG A 99 18.61 3.99 12.57
N ILE A 100 19.25 3.88 11.41
CA ILE A 100 19.00 2.83 10.42
C ILE A 100 20.31 2.09 10.19
N SER A 101 20.29 0.77 10.31
CA SER A 101 21.40 -0.11 9.97
C SER A 101 21.04 -0.99 8.79
N ILE A 102 21.91 -1.09 7.81
CA ILE A 102 21.79 -2.02 6.67
C ILE A 102 23.04 -2.89 6.69
N ASN A 103 22.86 -4.20 6.91
CA ASN A 103 23.93 -5.18 7.03
C ASN A 103 23.83 -6.18 5.88
N GLY A 104 24.65 -5.95 4.86
CA GLY A 104 24.83 -6.85 3.71
C GLY A 104 26.31 -7.14 3.50
N ASN A 105 26.78 -6.95 2.27
CA ASN A 105 28.22 -6.96 1.94
C ASN A 105 29.00 -5.84 2.66
N LEU A 106 28.34 -4.72 2.92
CA LEU A 106 28.85 -3.59 3.70
C LEU A 106 27.94 -3.35 4.89
N GLN A 107 28.53 -2.88 5.99
CA GLN A 107 27.78 -2.36 7.14
C GLN A 107 27.58 -0.87 6.97
N MET A 108 26.34 -0.45 6.75
CA MET A 108 25.96 0.94 6.58
C MET A 108 25.10 1.40 7.75
N LYS A 109 25.34 2.63 8.21
CA LYS A 109 24.61 3.24 9.34
C LYS A 109 24.20 4.65 8.95
N TYR A 110 22.94 4.99 9.20
CA TYR A 110 22.36 6.30 8.94
C TYR A 110 21.68 6.84 10.19
N ASP A 111 21.74 8.15 10.37
CA ASP A 111 20.93 8.90 11.32
C ASP A 111 19.93 9.76 10.54
N LEU A 112 18.66 9.36 10.53
CA LEU A 112 17.57 10.11 9.90
C LEU A 112 16.91 11.02 10.93
N ASN A 113 16.75 12.31 10.59
CA ASN A 113 15.96 13.22 11.43
C ASN A 113 14.47 12.90 11.27
N LEU A 114 13.77 12.81 12.39
CA LEU A 114 12.32 12.59 12.43
C LEU A 114 11.59 13.94 12.34
N ILE A 115 10.45 13.91 11.65
CA ILE A 115 9.54 15.05 11.54
C ILE A 115 8.81 15.25 12.87
N GLU A 116 8.42 16.50 13.13
CA GLU A 116 7.64 16.82 14.32
C GLU A 116 6.33 16.03 14.38
N ARG A 117 6.03 15.64 15.61
CA ARG A 117 4.92 14.76 15.96
C ARG A 117 3.59 15.51 15.88
N SER A 118 2.75 15.14 14.92
CA SER A 118 1.34 15.58 14.83
C SER A 118 0.37 14.44 15.06
N GLU A 119 -0.85 14.75 15.51
CA GLU A 119 -1.90 13.75 15.67
C GLU A 119 -2.41 13.26 14.31
N VAL A 120 -2.49 11.94 14.14
CA VAL A 120 -3.11 11.31 12.97
C VAL A 120 -4.60 11.11 13.26
N THR A 121 -5.46 11.88 12.60
CA THR A 121 -6.92 11.90 12.88
C THR A 121 -7.77 11.27 11.77
N THR A 122 -7.15 10.63 10.77
CA THR A 122 -7.87 10.06 9.64
C THR A 122 -8.75 8.89 10.07
N GLN A 123 -10.06 9.05 9.93
CA GLN A 123 -11.04 7.99 10.21
C GLN A 123 -11.26 7.12 8.97
N ILE A 124 -11.43 5.81 9.16
CA ILE A 124 -11.81 4.91 8.07
C ILE A 124 -13.31 5.07 7.81
N PRO A 125 -13.73 5.34 6.56
CA PRO A 125 -15.14 5.30 6.20
C PRO A 125 -15.71 3.89 6.36
N LYS A 126 -16.90 3.77 6.96
CA LYS A 126 -17.63 2.49 6.93
C LYS A 126 -18.20 2.29 5.53
N ILE A 127 -17.77 1.23 4.86
CA ILE A 127 -18.26 0.85 3.52
C ILE A 127 -19.04 -0.45 3.65
N GLU A 128 -20.32 -0.41 3.31
CA GLU A 128 -21.17 -1.60 3.20
C GLU A 128 -20.99 -2.20 1.79
N ALA A 129 -19.95 -3.00 1.62
CA ALA A 129 -19.68 -3.66 0.35
C ALA A 129 -20.72 -4.75 0.06
N THR A 130 -21.33 -4.70 -1.12
CA THR A 130 -22.31 -5.73 -1.57
C THR A 130 -21.65 -6.86 -2.36
N SER A 131 -20.36 -6.72 -2.67
CA SER A 131 -19.60 -7.69 -3.44
C SER A 131 -18.17 -7.81 -2.90
N LYS A 132 -17.64 -9.03 -2.89
CA LYS A 132 -16.26 -9.35 -2.54
C LYS A 132 -15.66 -10.25 -3.63
N ILE A 133 -14.53 -9.82 -4.15
CA ILE A 133 -13.84 -10.45 -5.28
C ILE A 133 -12.40 -10.70 -4.87
N SER A 134 -11.81 -11.80 -5.32
CA SER A 134 -10.37 -12.07 -5.15
C SER A 134 -9.75 -12.54 -6.45
N LEU A 135 -8.66 -11.87 -6.83
CA LEU A 135 -7.91 -12.04 -8.08
C LEU A 135 -6.42 -11.96 -7.73
N SER A 136 -5.57 -12.56 -8.56
CA SER A 136 -4.13 -12.32 -8.43
C SER A 136 -3.76 -10.90 -8.89
N PRO A 137 -2.71 -10.28 -8.31
CA PRO A 137 -2.24 -8.95 -8.74
C PRO A 137 -1.93 -8.88 -10.24
N ASP A 138 -1.31 -9.94 -10.79
CA ASP A 138 -0.98 -10.03 -12.22
C ASP A 138 -2.22 -9.96 -13.12
N ILE A 139 -3.32 -10.62 -12.73
CA ILE A 139 -4.56 -10.61 -13.49
C ILE A 139 -5.21 -9.24 -13.40
N LEU A 140 -5.28 -8.65 -12.21
CA LEU A 140 -5.84 -7.30 -12.03
C LEU A 140 -5.04 -6.25 -12.84
N ALA A 141 -3.71 -6.32 -12.82
CA ALA A 141 -2.84 -5.45 -13.61
C ALA A 141 -3.08 -5.60 -15.12
N LYS A 142 -3.20 -6.85 -15.62
CA LYS A 142 -3.54 -7.12 -17.03
C LYS A 142 -4.91 -6.56 -17.41
N ILE A 143 -5.93 -6.72 -16.55
CA ILE A 143 -7.27 -6.20 -16.80
C ILE A 143 -7.21 -4.67 -16.94
N MET A 144 -6.65 -3.97 -15.97
CA MET A 144 -6.52 -2.50 -16.01
C MET A 144 -5.77 -2.03 -17.25
N ALA A 145 -4.63 -2.64 -17.57
CA ALA A 145 -3.85 -2.29 -18.77
C ALA A 145 -4.62 -2.51 -20.08
N ASN A 146 -5.56 -3.45 -20.14
CA ASN A 146 -6.43 -3.62 -21.31
C ASN A 146 -7.48 -2.51 -21.39
N ILE A 147 -8.12 -2.14 -20.27
CA ILE A 147 -9.14 -1.08 -20.24
C ILE A 147 -8.51 0.31 -20.49
N GLU A 148 -7.32 0.58 -19.94
CA GLU A 148 -6.58 1.84 -20.10
C GLU A 148 -6.28 2.21 -21.57
N ARG A 149 -6.28 1.23 -22.49
CA ARG A 149 -6.08 1.50 -23.93
C ARG A 149 -7.21 2.29 -24.56
N VAL A 150 -8.39 2.28 -23.94
CA VAL A 150 -9.61 2.87 -24.52
C VAL A 150 -10.35 3.80 -23.57
N SER A 151 -10.06 3.77 -22.27
CA SER A 151 -10.74 4.61 -21.28
C SER A 151 -9.83 5.02 -20.13
N GLU A 152 -10.08 6.20 -19.57
CA GLU A 152 -9.44 6.69 -18.34
C GLU A 152 -10.11 6.12 -17.07
N ASN A 153 -11.29 5.53 -17.22
CA ASN A 153 -12.06 4.96 -16.11
C ASN A 153 -12.42 3.51 -16.39
N VAL A 154 -12.50 2.72 -15.32
CA VAL A 154 -13.04 1.36 -15.35
C VAL A 154 -14.35 1.31 -14.59
N THR A 155 -15.36 0.73 -15.22
CA THR A 155 -16.60 0.32 -14.58
C THR A 155 -16.45 -1.12 -14.14
N ILE A 156 -16.59 -1.37 -12.84
CA ILE A 156 -16.59 -2.72 -12.27
C ILE A 156 -18.03 -3.05 -11.92
N SER A 157 -18.57 -4.08 -12.57
CA SER A 157 -19.92 -4.58 -12.33
C SER A 157 -19.88 -6.02 -11.86
N SER A 158 -20.68 -6.36 -10.87
CA SER A 158 -20.72 -7.70 -10.31
C SER A 158 -22.16 -8.18 -10.14
N ILE A 159 -22.36 -9.44 -10.54
CA ILE A 159 -23.59 -10.21 -10.35
C ILE A 159 -23.19 -11.60 -9.82
N PRO A 160 -24.12 -12.42 -9.27
CA PRO A 160 -23.78 -13.70 -8.65
C PRO A 160 -22.96 -14.67 -9.52
N GLU A 161 -23.09 -14.58 -10.85
CA GLU A 161 -22.46 -15.50 -11.81
C GLU A 161 -21.19 -14.95 -12.47
N LYS A 162 -20.94 -13.63 -12.43
CA LYS A 162 -19.76 -13.03 -13.06
C LYS A 162 -19.39 -11.67 -12.48
N ILE A 163 -18.12 -11.31 -12.66
CA ILE A 163 -17.63 -9.94 -12.58
C ILE A 163 -17.21 -9.45 -13.96
N GLN A 164 -17.52 -8.18 -14.24
CA GLN A 164 -17.20 -7.50 -15.48
C GLN A 164 -16.40 -6.24 -15.20
N PHE A 165 -15.33 -6.05 -15.96
CA PHE A 165 -14.56 -4.80 -16.03
C PHE A 165 -14.75 -4.21 -17.41
N SER A 166 -15.24 -2.97 -17.49
CA SER A 166 -15.48 -2.32 -18.79
C SER A 166 -15.03 -0.87 -18.80
N GLY A 167 -14.69 -0.36 -19.98
CA GLY A 167 -14.34 1.04 -20.18
C GLY A 167 -14.71 1.50 -21.57
N SER A 168 -15.10 2.77 -21.68
CA SER A 168 -15.49 3.41 -22.93
C SER A 168 -14.81 4.76 -23.02
N GLY A 169 -14.34 5.12 -24.21
CA GLY A 169 -13.77 6.43 -24.50
C GLY A 169 -13.84 6.75 -25.99
N ASN A 170 -13.05 7.73 -26.43
CA ASN A 170 -13.10 8.22 -27.81
C ASN A 170 -12.60 7.20 -28.84
N THR A 171 -11.66 6.33 -28.44
CA THR A 171 -11.04 5.32 -29.32
C THR A 171 -11.87 4.04 -29.43
N GLY A 172 -12.77 3.78 -28.49
CA GLY A 172 -13.62 2.60 -28.50
C GLY A 172 -14.06 2.15 -27.12
N LYS A 173 -14.35 0.85 -27.01
CA LYS A 173 -14.81 0.17 -25.79
C LYS A 173 -13.99 -1.10 -25.57
N ALA A 174 -13.78 -1.43 -24.30
CA ALA A 174 -13.15 -2.68 -23.87
C ALA A 174 -13.96 -3.29 -22.72
N GLU A 175 -13.98 -4.61 -22.66
CA GLU A 175 -14.73 -5.39 -21.69
C GLU A 175 -13.94 -6.66 -21.37
N VAL A 176 -13.86 -7.00 -20.09
CA VAL A 176 -13.27 -8.24 -19.60
C VAL A 176 -14.24 -8.86 -18.60
N ASP A 177 -14.74 -10.04 -18.94
CA ASP A 177 -15.65 -10.83 -18.12
C ASP A 177 -14.91 -12.00 -17.47
N LEU A 178 -15.10 -12.18 -16.16
CA LEU A 178 -14.68 -13.36 -15.42
C LEU A 178 -15.92 -14.01 -14.81
N GLU A 179 -16.28 -15.19 -15.33
CA GLU A 179 -17.34 -16.02 -14.73
C GLU A 179 -16.90 -16.59 -13.38
N LYS A 180 -17.87 -16.93 -12.53
CA LYS A 180 -17.65 -17.47 -11.18
C LYS A 180 -16.74 -18.70 -11.13
N ASN A 181 -16.75 -19.52 -12.18
CA ASN A 181 -15.95 -20.74 -12.31
C ASN A 181 -14.59 -20.50 -13.01
N ASN A 182 -14.25 -19.26 -13.35
CA ASN A 182 -12.98 -18.93 -13.98
C ASN A 182 -11.81 -19.21 -13.03
N THR A 183 -10.75 -19.85 -13.52
CA THR A 183 -9.59 -20.24 -12.72
C THR A 183 -8.78 -19.07 -12.17
N GLU A 184 -8.88 -17.90 -12.80
CA GLU A 184 -8.21 -16.67 -12.37
C GLU A 184 -8.98 -15.92 -11.26
N LEU A 185 -10.21 -16.35 -10.98
CA LEU A 185 -11.11 -15.77 -9.97
C LEU A 185 -11.19 -16.69 -8.75
N SER A 186 -10.38 -16.38 -7.73
CA SER A 186 -10.31 -17.21 -6.52
C SER A 186 -11.52 -17.05 -5.60
N LEU A 187 -12.23 -15.93 -5.68
CA LEU A 187 -13.46 -15.68 -4.92
C LEU A 187 -14.39 -14.72 -5.67
N LEU A 188 -15.68 -15.05 -5.68
CA LEU A 188 -16.77 -14.14 -6.03
C LEU A 188 -17.96 -14.36 -5.09
N GLU A 189 -18.17 -13.40 -4.19
CA GLU A 189 -19.32 -13.33 -3.30
C GLU A 189 -20.11 -12.05 -3.63
N VAL A 190 -21.38 -12.20 -4.01
CA VAL A 190 -22.26 -11.07 -4.33
C VAL A 190 -23.55 -11.21 -3.53
N THR A 191 -23.83 -10.23 -2.67
CA THR A 191 -25.08 -10.16 -1.91
C THR A 191 -26.14 -9.33 -2.63
N LYS A 192 -25.70 -8.36 -3.45
CA LYS A 192 -26.54 -7.55 -4.32
C LYS A 192 -25.75 -7.08 -5.53
N ASP A 193 -26.37 -7.16 -6.71
CA ASP A 193 -25.84 -6.63 -7.96
C ASP A 193 -25.36 -5.18 -7.77
N SER A 194 -24.14 -4.92 -8.21
CA SER A 194 -23.51 -3.62 -8.04
C SER A 194 -22.70 -3.23 -9.26
N SER A 195 -22.58 -1.93 -9.47
CA SER A 195 -21.76 -1.33 -10.51
C SER A 195 -21.16 -0.04 -9.97
N SER A 196 -19.87 0.19 -10.19
CA SER A 196 -19.16 1.38 -9.74
C SER A 196 -18.04 1.75 -10.70
N VAL A 197 -17.76 3.04 -10.81
CA VAL A 197 -16.76 3.59 -11.73
C VAL A 197 -15.56 4.08 -10.93
N TYR A 198 -14.37 3.73 -11.38
CA TYR A 198 -13.11 4.09 -10.75
C TYR A 198 -12.15 4.67 -11.79
N SER A 199 -11.35 5.65 -11.38
CA SER A 199 -10.27 6.17 -12.20
C SER A 199 -9.12 5.18 -12.26
N LEU A 200 -8.71 4.82 -13.49
CA LEU A 200 -7.60 3.92 -13.70
C LEU A 200 -6.27 4.52 -13.27
N GLU A 201 -6.11 5.84 -13.38
CA GLU A 201 -4.91 6.55 -12.91
C GLU A 201 -4.68 6.33 -11.41
N PHE A 202 -5.72 6.50 -10.59
CA PHE A 202 -5.62 6.30 -9.14
C PHE A 202 -5.42 4.84 -8.77
N MET A 203 -6.14 3.92 -9.43
CA MET A 203 -5.97 2.48 -9.21
C MET A 203 -4.55 2.01 -9.56
N ALA A 204 -3.99 2.50 -10.66
CA ALA A 204 -2.66 2.13 -11.13
C ALA A 204 -1.54 2.55 -10.16
N LYS A 205 -1.64 3.73 -9.54
CA LYS A 205 -0.66 4.21 -8.53
C LYS A 205 -0.53 3.27 -7.34
N ILE A 206 -1.61 2.57 -6.98
CA ILE A 206 -1.62 1.65 -5.83
C ILE A 206 -1.24 0.24 -6.27
N ILE A 207 -1.94 -0.29 -7.28
CA ILE A 207 -1.85 -1.71 -7.64
C ILE A 207 -0.52 -2.08 -8.32
N ARG A 208 0.13 -1.16 -9.04
CA ARG A 208 1.41 -1.46 -9.72
C ARG A 208 2.60 -1.53 -8.78
N ASN A 209 2.44 -1.02 -7.56
CA ASN A 209 3.49 -0.94 -6.55
C ASN A 209 3.36 -2.04 -5.48
N ILE A 210 2.32 -2.88 -5.53
CA ILE A 210 2.06 -4.00 -4.60
C ILE A 210 2.18 -5.31 -5.36
#